data_AF-A2ETH6-F1
#
_entry.id   AF-A2ETH6-F1
#
_cell.length_a   1.000
_cell.length_b   1.000
_cell.length_c   1.000
_cell.angle_alpha   90.00
_cell.angle_beta   90.00
_cell.angle_gamma   90.00
#
_symmetry.space_group_name_H-M   'P 1'
#
loop_
_entity.id
_entity.type
_entity.pdbx_description
1 polymer ?
#
loop_
_entity_poly.entity_id
_entity_poly.type
_entity_poly.pdbx_seq_one_letter_code
_entity_poly.pdbx_strand_id
1 'polypeptide(L)'
;MECKRTYIRRKRCLNEITATIRNALRYISERNNGELSDEAIEQLATQHSSSIEAACWFPKQHMTEGEYSNLLMGKAKQLCQALIQREVSSNKNSCTPQHNLSDPEVIEQSPPDQTQFLHCYPMSSTELKDFLIQGAFSFSSISPNSIPPLIDRSVQNTIVLQ
;
A
#
# COMPACT_ATOMS: atom_id res chain seq x y z
N MET A 1 9.23 -5.19 29.47
CA MET A 1 9.59 -6.26 28.50
C MET A 1 8.57 -6.34 27.35
N GLU A 2 8.13 -5.21 26.77
CA GLU A 2 7.04 -5.15 25.77
C GLU A 2 7.49 -5.17 24.30
N CYS A 3 8.80 -5.07 24.05
CA CYS A 3 9.35 -4.88 22.70
C CYS A 3 9.09 -6.06 21.73
N LYS A 4 9.10 -7.32 22.20
CA LYS A 4 8.98 -8.51 21.33
C LYS A 4 7.58 -8.72 20.74
N ARG A 5 6.51 -8.43 21.50
CA ARG A 5 5.12 -8.62 21.03
C ARG A 5 4.75 -7.61 19.95
N THR A 6 5.26 -6.38 20.06
CA THR A 6 5.03 -5.31 19.09
C THR A 6 5.66 -5.61 17.73
N TYR A 7 6.86 -6.20 17.71
CA TYR A 7 7.55 -6.55 16.47
C TYR A 7 6.79 -7.58 15.62
N ILE A 8 6.30 -8.66 16.24
CA ILE A 8 5.56 -9.73 15.52
C ILE A 8 4.29 -9.16 14.86
N ARG A 9 3.58 -8.29 15.58
CA ARG A 9 2.34 -7.67 15.11
C ARG A 9 2.61 -6.71 13.95
N ARG A 10 3.62 -5.84 14.11
CA ARG A 10 4.07 -4.92 13.05
C ARG A 10 4.44 -5.68 11.77
N LYS A 11 5.20 -6.76 11.90
CA LYS A 11 5.57 -7.63 10.76
C LYS A 11 4.35 -8.25 10.07
N ARG A 12 3.32 -8.64 10.83
CA ARG A 12 2.06 -9.17 10.25
C ARG A 12 1.35 -8.11 9.42
N CYS A 13 1.14 -6.90 9.97
CA CYS A 13 0.52 -5.80 9.23
C CYS A 13 1.31 -5.44 7.98
N LEU A 14 2.65 -5.39 8.06
CA LEU A 14 3.52 -5.12 6.93
C LEU A 14 3.35 -6.15 5.80
N ASN A 15 3.31 -7.44 6.14
CA ASN A 15 3.10 -8.50 5.16
C ASN A 15 1.71 -8.38 4.49
N GLU A 16 0.68 -8.03 5.25
CA GLU A 16 -0.68 -7.89 4.76
C GLU A 16 -0.82 -6.73 3.75
N ILE A 17 -0.23 -5.57 4.06
CA ILE A 17 -0.23 -4.44 3.11
C ILE A 17 0.68 -4.72 1.90
N THR A 18 1.79 -5.42 2.08
CA THR A 18 2.68 -5.83 0.98
C THR A 18 1.93 -6.72 -0.01
N ALA A 19 1.22 -7.74 0.50
CA ALA A 19 0.39 -8.62 -0.33
C ALA A 19 -0.70 -7.84 -1.09
N THR A 20 -1.31 -6.85 -0.44
CA THR A 20 -2.32 -5.98 -1.06
C THR A 20 -1.74 -5.16 -2.23
N ILE A 21 -0.59 -4.51 -2.02
CA ILE A 21 0.08 -3.70 -3.06
C ILE A 21 0.55 -4.60 -4.22
N ARG A 22 1.15 -5.75 -3.91
CA ARG A 22 1.58 -6.76 -4.88
C ARG A 22 0.45 -7.21 -5.79
N ASN A 23 -0.73 -7.49 -5.23
CA ASN A 23 -1.91 -7.87 -6.01
C ASN A 23 -2.37 -6.74 -6.95
N ALA A 24 -2.34 -5.49 -6.50
CA ALA A 24 -2.68 -4.34 -7.34
C ALA A 24 -1.66 -4.13 -8.48
N LEU A 25 -0.37 -4.30 -8.21
CA LEU A 25 0.69 -4.22 -9.22
C LEU A 25 0.59 -5.36 -10.25
N ARG A 26 0.25 -6.59 -9.82
CA ARG A 26 -0.03 -7.70 -10.75
C ARG A 26 -1.20 -7.38 -11.68
N TYR A 27 -2.29 -6.88 -11.11
CA TYR A 27 -3.46 -6.45 -11.90
C TYR A 27 -3.08 -5.40 -12.96
N ILE A 28 -2.24 -4.43 -12.61
CA ILE A 28 -1.71 -3.43 -13.56
C ILE A 28 -0.84 -4.09 -14.63
N SER A 29 0.09 -4.97 -14.23
CA SER A 29 0.99 -5.67 -15.16
C SER A 29 0.21 -6.51 -16.18
N GLU A 30 -0.78 -7.27 -15.72
CA GLU A 30 -1.68 -8.07 -16.58
C GLU A 30 -2.39 -7.20 -17.62
N ARG A 31 -2.79 -5.98 -17.24
CA ARG A 31 -3.44 -5.02 -18.14
C ARG A 31 -2.47 -4.37 -19.14
N ASN A 32 -1.20 -4.24 -18.77
CA ASN A 32 -0.14 -3.65 -19.59
C ASN A 32 0.64 -4.72 -20.40
N ASN A 33 0.05 -5.90 -20.63
CA ASN A 33 0.65 -7.02 -21.37
C ASN A 33 1.92 -7.62 -20.72
N GLY A 34 2.01 -7.59 -19.39
CA GLY A 34 3.08 -8.28 -18.65
C GLY A 34 4.42 -7.56 -18.65
N GLU A 35 4.42 -6.23 -18.71
CA GLU A 35 5.64 -5.39 -18.76
C GLU A 35 6.54 -5.57 -17.53
N LEU A 36 5.99 -5.96 -16.37
CA LEU A 36 6.72 -6.11 -15.12
C LEU A 36 6.91 -7.59 -14.76
N SER A 37 8.16 -7.99 -14.47
CA SER A 37 8.47 -9.31 -13.93
C SER A 37 7.94 -9.48 -12.50
N ASP A 38 7.68 -10.72 -12.09
CA ASP A 38 7.20 -11.02 -10.73
C ASP A 38 8.18 -10.55 -9.66
N GLU A 39 9.49 -10.62 -9.91
CA GLU A 39 10.52 -10.11 -9.01
C GLU A 39 10.47 -8.59 -8.87
N ALA A 40 10.25 -7.87 -9.96
CA ALA A 40 10.13 -6.41 -9.94
C ALA A 40 8.86 -5.98 -9.19
N ILE A 41 7.75 -6.72 -9.37
CA ILE A 41 6.51 -6.50 -8.64
C ILE A 41 6.72 -6.69 -7.13
N GLU A 42 7.42 -7.75 -6.72
CA GLU A 42 7.72 -8.01 -5.30
C GLU A 42 8.61 -6.91 -4.69
N GLN A 43 9.63 -6.46 -5.41
CA GLN A 43 10.51 -5.38 -4.97
C GLN A 43 9.75 -4.06 -4.79
N LEU A 44 8.92 -3.68 -5.78
CA LEU A 44 8.08 -2.47 -5.70
C LEU A 44 7.08 -2.56 -4.56
N ALA A 45 6.42 -3.71 -4.40
CA ALA A 45 5.46 -3.92 -3.30
C ALA A 45 6.14 -3.75 -1.93
N THR A 46 7.33 -4.35 -1.75
CA THR A 46 8.12 -4.25 -0.53
C THR A 46 8.61 -2.82 -0.27
N GLN A 47 9.04 -2.12 -1.31
CA GLN A 47 9.48 -0.73 -1.22
C GLN A 47 8.32 0.19 -0.78
N HIS A 48 7.15 0.05 -1.41
CA HIS A 48 5.98 0.84 -1.08
C HIS A 48 5.44 0.53 0.33
N SER A 49 5.36 -0.74 0.71
CA SER A 49 4.88 -1.11 2.05
C SER A 49 5.81 -0.60 3.15
N SER A 50 7.13 -0.70 2.96
CA SER A 50 8.13 -0.15 3.88
C SER A 50 8.05 1.37 3.99
N SER A 51 7.82 2.07 2.87
CA SER A 51 7.63 3.53 2.86
C SER A 51 6.37 3.96 3.61
N ILE A 52 5.24 3.27 3.38
CA ILE A 52 3.99 3.51 4.13
C ILE A 52 4.21 3.27 5.63
N GLU A 53 4.88 2.17 5.98
CA GLU A 53 5.16 1.84 7.37
C GLU A 53 6.02 2.92 8.04
N ALA A 54 7.10 3.36 7.40
CA ALA A 54 7.95 4.42 7.91
C ALA A 54 7.17 5.74 8.09
N ALA A 55 6.30 6.09 7.14
CA ALA A 55 5.48 7.29 7.21
C ALA A 55 4.39 7.24 8.29
N CYS A 56 3.89 6.05 8.61
CA CYS A 56 2.86 5.84 9.65
C CYS A 56 3.47 5.55 11.03
N TRP A 57 4.80 5.42 11.13
CA TRP A 57 5.45 5.10 12.39
C TRP A 57 5.71 6.35 13.23
N PHE A 58 4.98 6.47 14.34
CA PHE A 58 5.12 7.58 15.28
C PHE A 58 5.48 7.06 16.69
N PRO A 59 6.69 7.35 17.21
CA PRO A 59 7.14 6.83 18.51
C PRO A 59 6.28 7.20 19.72
N LYS A 60 5.48 8.28 19.62
CA LYS A 60 4.66 8.82 20.71
C LYS A 60 3.15 8.65 20.51
N GLN A 61 2.74 7.97 19.43
CA GLN A 61 1.32 7.80 19.15
C GLN A 61 0.78 6.61 19.94
N HIS A 62 -0.10 6.90 20.91
CA HIS A 62 -0.86 5.88 21.60
C HIS A 62 -1.95 5.37 20.66
N MET A 63 -1.61 4.36 19.85
CA MET A 63 -2.53 3.73 18.92
C MET A 63 -2.63 2.24 19.23
N THR A 64 -3.86 1.74 19.25
CA THR A 64 -4.13 0.30 19.38
C THR A 64 -3.66 -0.44 18.13
N GLU A 65 -3.45 -1.75 18.25
CA GLU A 65 -3.05 -2.60 17.12
C GLU A 65 -4.04 -2.52 15.96
N GLY A 66 -5.35 -2.53 16.26
CA GLY A 66 -6.39 -2.43 15.25
C GLY A 66 -6.36 -1.11 14.51
N GLU A 67 -6.18 0.01 15.23
CA GLU A 67 -6.04 1.34 14.63
C GLU A 67 -4.78 1.44 13.75
N TYR A 68 -3.64 0.90 14.18
CA TYR A 68 -2.41 0.88 13.37
C TYR A 68 -2.59 0.06 12.09
N SER A 69 -3.19 -1.12 12.20
CA SER A 69 -3.47 -1.98 11.04
C SER A 69 -4.43 -1.29 10.06
N ASN A 70 -5.51 -0.68 10.56
CA ASN A 70 -6.48 0.06 9.76
C ASN A 70 -5.84 1.28 9.09
N LEU A 71 -4.95 2.00 9.77
CA LEU A 71 -4.21 3.12 9.21
C LEU A 71 -3.33 2.68 8.05
N LEU A 72 -2.48 1.67 8.26
CA LEU A 72 -1.59 1.12 7.23
C LEU A 72 -2.38 0.62 6.02
N MET A 73 -3.42 -0.18 6.26
CA MET A 73 -4.27 -0.73 5.20
C MET A 73 -5.02 0.37 4.44
N GLY A 74 -5.50 1.41 5.14
CA GLY A 74 -6.12 2.58 4.52
C GLY A 74 -5.17 3.30 3.57
N LYS A 75 -3.92 3.53 4.00
CA LYS A 75 -2.88 4.14 3.15
C LYS A 75 -2.48 3.25 1.97
N ALA A 76 -2.37 1.94 2.17
CA ALA A 76 -2.09 1.00 1.10
C ALA A 76 -3.19 0.99 0.03
N LYS A 77 -4.47 1.00 0.44
CA LYS A 77 -5.61 1.09 -0.48
C LYS A 77 -5.62 2.40 -1.28
N GLN A 78 -5.35 3.53 -0.63
CA GLN A 78 -5.23 4.83 -1.31
C GLN A 78 -4.12 4.80 -2.39
N LEU A 79 -2.96 4.24 -2.05
CA LEU A 79 -1.87 4.07 -3.02
C LEU A 79 -2.29 3.18 -4.20
N CYS A 80 -2.90 2.02 -3.92
CA CYS A 80 -3.35 1.09 -4.96
C CYS A 80 -4.37 1.75 -5.90
N GLN A 81 -5.32 2.52 -5.36
CA GLN A 81 -6.28 3.28 -6.15
C GLN A 81 -5.59 4.30 -7.05
N ALA A 82 -4.64 5.08 -6.51
CA ALA A 82 -3.90 6.07 -7.29
C ALA A 82 -3.08 5.42 -8.42
N LEU A 83 -2.43 4.28 -8.16
CA LEU A 83 -1.69 3.53 -9.18
C LEU A 83 -2.62 3.05 -10.30
N ILE A 84 -3.76 2.42 -9.95
CA ILE A 84 -4.72 1.92 -10.94
C ILE A 84 -5.31 3.09 -11.77
N GLN A 85 -5.67 4.20 -11.13
CA GLN A 85 -6.21 5.37 -11.82
C GLN A 85 -5.22 6.01 -12.79
N ARG A 86 -3.94 6.06 -12.42
CA ARG A 86 -2.87 6.57 -13.30
C ARG A 86 -2.79 5.77 -14.59
N GLU A 87 -2.77 4.45 -14.47
CA GLU A 87 -2.65 3.55 -15.62
C GLU A 87 -3.91 3.56 -16.51
N VAL A 88 -5.10 3.66 -15.91
CA VAL A 88 -6.35 3.81 -16.68
C VAL A 88 -6.39 5.13 -17.45
N SER A 89 -5.78 6.20 -16.91
CA SER A 89 -5.80 7.54 -17.52
C SER A 89 -4.74 7.71 -18.60
N SER A 90 -3.56 7.10 -18.45
CA SER A 90 -2.46 7.17 -19.44
C SER A 90 -2.86 6.64 -20.83
N ASN A 91 -3.78 5.68 -20.90
CA ASN A 91 -4.22 5.10 -22.18
C ASN A 91 -5.11 6.01 -23.04
N LYS A 92 -5.47 7.21 -22.59
CA LYS A 92 -6.36 8.11 -23.36
C LYS A 92 -5.66 9.21 -24.15
N ASN A 93 -4.37 9.51 -23.88
CA ASN A 93 -3.76 10.78 -24.34
C ASN A 93 -2.41 10.65 -25.07
N SER A 94 -2.04 9.50 -25.66
CA SER A 94 -0.88 9.45 -26.57
C SER A 94 -1.21 10.00 -27.98
N CYS A 95 -1.75 11.21 -28.03
CA CYS A 95 -1.65 12.10 -29.18
C CYS A 95 -1.19 13.46 -28.65
N THR A 96 0.06 13.52 -28.20
CA THR A 96 0.74 14.80 -27.99
C THR A 96 0.98 15.42 -29.37
N PRO A 97 0.38 16.58 -29.68
CA PRO A 97 0.87 17.38 -30.79
C PRO A 97 2.27 17.86 -30.38
N GLN A 98 3.30 17.51 -31.16
CA GLN A 98 4.61 18.16 -31.06
C GLN A 98 4.41 19.65 -31.27
N HIS A 99 4.32 20.42 -30.19
CA HIS A 99 4.50 21.86 -30.28
C HIS A 99 5.99 22.13 -30.12
N ASN A 100 6.62 22.52 -31.23
CA ASN A 100 7.94 23.15 -31.27
C ASN A 100 8.04 24.20 -30.16
N LEU A 101 8.94 23.97 -29.19
CA LEU A 101 9.42 24.99 -28.27
C LEU A 101 10.68 25.57 -28.88
N SER A 102 10.53 26.73 -29.50
CA SER A 102 11.65 27.64 -29.77
C SER A 102 12.28 28.07 -28.45
N ASP A 103 13.61 28.11 -28.46
CA ASP A 103 14.52 28.53 -27.39
C ASP A 103 14.07 29.80 -26.64
N PRO A 104 14.21 29.83 -25.30
CA PRO A 104 14.49 31.05 -24.58
C PRO A 104 15.99 31.12 -24.21
N GLU A 105 16.58 32.15 -24.78
CA GLU A 105 17.84 32.83 -24.51
C GLU A 105 18.36 32.72 -23.06
N VAL A 106 19.67 32.44 -23.00
CA VAL A 106 20.53 32.39 -21.82
C VAL A 106 20.62 33.78 -21.16
N ILE A 107 20.22 33.89 -19.89
CA ILE A 107 20.66 34.98 -19.01
C ILE A 107 21.33 34.37 -17.79
N GLU A 108 22.65 34.49 -17.81
CA GLU A 108 23.61 34.27 -16.73
C GLU A 108 23.45 35.37 -15.67
N GLN A 109 23.19 35.00 -14.41
CA GLN A 109 23.50 35.85 -13.25
C GLN A 109 23.67 35.03 -11.95
N SER A 110 24.68 35.46 -11.19
CA SER A 110 25.47 34.85 -10.12
C SER A 110 24.77 34.56 -8.77
N PRO A 111 25.41 33.83 -7.83
CA PRO A 111 24.80 33.32 -6.60
C PRO A 111 24.88 34.29 -5.41
N PRO A 112 24.00 34.11 -4.40
CA PRO A 112 24.45 34.29 -3.02
C PRO A 112 24.00 33.16 -2.07
N ASP A 113 24.98 32.77 -1.27
CA ASP A 113 24.96 32.38 0.13
C ASP A 113 24.00 31.33 0.71
N GLN A 114 24.68 30.33 1.27
CA GLN A 114 24.26 29.41 2.32
C GLN A 114 23.63 30.15 3.51
N THR A 115 22.40 29.81 3.89
CA THR A 115 22.07 29.43 5.27
C THR A 115 20.63 28.88 5.36
N GLN A 116 20.53 27.63 5.84
CA GLN A 116 19.54 27.11 6.79
C GLN A 116 18.06 27.50 6.60
N PHE A 117 17.20 26.50 6.37
CA PHE A 117 16.18 26.04 7.33
C PHE A 117 15.38 24.90 6.69
N LEU A 118 15.34 23.75 7.36
CA LEU A 118 14.43 22.62 7.06
C LEU A 118 12.98 23.11 7.19
N HIS A 119 12.38 23.50 6.06
CA HIS A 119 10.98 23.86 5.99
C HIS A 119 10.17 22.56 5.78
N CYS A 120 9.83 21.89 6.88
CA CYS A 120 8.78 20.88 6.87
C CYS A 120 7.46 21.60 6.60
N TYR A 121 6.93 21.46 5.38
CA TYR A 121 5.58 21.92 5.05
C TYR A 121 4.56 21.11 5.87
N PRO A 122 3.73 21.75 6.73
CA PRO A 122 2.59 21.08 7.31
C PRO A 122 1.56 20.88 6.19
N MET A 123 1.22 19.62 5.87
CA MET A 123 0.02 19.35 5.08
C MET A 123 -1.19 19.91 5.83
N SER A 124 -1.95 20.78 5.17
CA SER A 124 -3.14 21.42 5.75
C SER A 124 -4.23 20.38 6.03
N SER A 125 -4.76 20.40 7.25
CA SER A 125 -5.79 19.50 7.80
C SER A 125 -7.17 19.57 7.12
N THR A 126 -7.35 20.32 6.04
CA THR A 126 -8.66 20.66 5.47
C THR A 126 -9.16 19.72 4.37
N GLU A 127 -8.32 18.86 3.77
CA GLU A 127 -8.77 17.92 2.71
C GLU A 127 -9.19 16.53 3.23
N LEU A 128 -9.20 16.30 4.55
CA LEU A 128 -9.51 14.99 5.12
C LEU A 128 -11.01 14.78 5.42
N LYS A 129 -11.84 15.80 5.26
CA LYS A 129 -13.28 15.74 5.62
C LYS A 129 -14.20 15.33 4.47
N ASP A 130 -13.83 15.61 3.22
CA ASP A 130 -14.67 15.28 2.06
C ASP A 130 -14.55 13.81 1.61
N PHE A 131 -13.55 13.07 2.11
CA PHE A 131 -13.37 11.65 1.76
C PHE A 131 -14.15 10.65 2.64
N LEU A 132 -14.73 11.08 3.75
CA LEU A 132 -15.48 10.19 4.66
C LEU A 132 -16.94 9.96 4.24
N ILE A 133 -17.46 10.68 3.24
CA ILE A 133 -18.89 10.64 2.88
C ILE A 133 -19.19 9.70 1.68
N GLN A 134 -18.20 9.37 0.83
CA GLN A 134 -18.43 8.52 -0.36
C GLN A 134 -17.97 7.06 -0.22
N GLY A 135 -17.37 6.69 0.90
CA GLY A 135 -16.83 5.34 1.14
C GLY A 135 -17.77 4.37 1.84
N ALA A 136 -19.09 4.55 1.78
CA ALA A 136 -20.06 3.57 2.27
C ALA A 136 -20.16 2.38 1.28
N PHE A 137 -19.07 1.63 1.10
CA PHE A 137 -19.19 0.27 0.58
C PHE A 137 -19.76 -0.58 1.70
N SER A 138 -21.04 -0.93 1.56
CA SER A 138 -21.73 -1.93 2.37
C SER A 138 -20.86 -3.16 2.53
N PHE A 139 -20.28 -3.33 3.72
CA PHE A 139 -19.86 -4.64 4.19
C PHE A 139 -21.12 -5.48 4.29
N SER A 140 -21.35 -6.36 3.32
CA SER A 140 -22.22 -7.50 3.52
C SER A 140 -21.66 -8.27 4.72
N SER A 141 -22.36 -8.18 5.84
CA SER A 141 -22.09 -8.94 7.05
C SER A 141 -22.10 -10.42 6.70
N ILE A 142 -20.92 -11.02 6.60
CA ILE A 142 -20.77 -12.46 6.50
C ILE A 142 -21.18 -13.01 7.87
N SER A 143 -22.37 -13.60 7.90
CA SER A 143 -22.93 -14.25 9.08
C SER A 143 -22.01 -15.39 9.54
N PRO A 144 -21.61 -15.44 10.83
CA PRO A 144 -20.75 -16.48 11.36
C PRO A 144 -21.59 -17.70 11.74
N ASN A 145 -22.05 -18.48 10.77
CA ASN A 145 -22.72 -19.76 11.05
C ASN A 145 -22.49 -20.75 9.90
N SER A 146 -21.31 -21.36 9.88
CA SER A 146 -21.07 -22.64 9.20
C SER A 146 -19.81 -23.26 9.80
N ILE A 147 -19.97 -23.87 10.97
CA ILE A 147 -18.99 -24.78 11.56
C ILE A 147 -19.08 -26.09 10.75
N PRO A 148 -18.05 -26.51 10.01
CA PRO A 148 -18.05 -27.83 9.41
C PRO A 148 -17.92 -28.91 10.50
N PRO A 149 -18.61 -30.06 10.37
CA PRO A 149 -18.55 -31.12 11.36
C PRO A 149 -17.13 -31.71 11.47
N LEU A 150 -16.71 -31.88 12.71
CA LEU A 150 -15.46 -32.50 13.12
C LEU A 150 -15.46 -33.97 12.67
N ILE A 151 -14.65 -34.30 11.66
CA ILE A 151 -14.45 -35.70 11.25
C ILE A 151 -13.48 -36.32 12.25
N ASP A 152 -14.02 -37.14 13.14
CA ASP A 152 -13.27 -37.99 14.07
C ASP A 152 -12.62 -39.14 13.28
N ARG A 153 -11.33 -38.99 12.96
CA ARG A 153 -10.52 -40.08 12.39
C ARG A 153 -9.92 -40.91 13.52
N SER A 154 -10.73 -41.84 14.04
CA SER A 154 -10.26 -42.97 14.82
C SER A 154 -9.46 -43.91 13.91
N VAL A 155 -8.13 -43.86 14.02
CA VAL A 155 -7.21 -44.78 13.34
C VAL A 155 -7.08 -46.02 14.20
N GLN A 156 -7.76 -47.10 13.82
CA GLN A 156 -7.47 -48.44 14.33
C GLN A 156 -6.25 -48.98 13.59
N ASN A 157 -5.11 -49.03 14.29
CA ASN A 157 -3.92 -49.76 13.84
C ASN A 157 -4.09 -51.24 14.17
N THR A 158 -4.38 -52.06 13.16
CA THR A 158 -4.31 -53.52 13.24
C THR A 158 -2.88 -53.97 12.96
N ILE A 159 -2.23 -54.53 13.97
CA ILE A 159 -0.94 -55.22 13.86
C ILE A 159 -1.24 -56.68 13.45
N VAL A 160 -0.75 -57.11 12.29
CA VAL A 160 -0.67 -58.53 11.92
C VAL A 160 0.79 -58.96 12.05
N LEU A 161 1.04 -59.91 12.95
CA LEU A 161 2.30 -60.63 13.08
C LEU A 161 2.28 -61.83 12.12
N GLN A 162 3.36 -62.00 11.35
CA GLN A 162 3.79 -63.27 10.79
C GLN A 162 5.27 -63.48 11.10
#